data_AF-A0ABD2Q392-F1
#
_entry.id   AF-A0ABD2Q392-F1
#
_cell.length_a   1.000
_cell.length_b   1.000
_cell.length_c   1.000
_cell.angle_alpha   90.00
_cell.angle_beta   90.00
_cell.angle_gamma   90.00
#
_symmetry.space_group_name_H-M   'P 1'
#
loop_
_entity.id
_entity.type
_entity.pdbx_description
1 polymer ?
#
loop_
_entity_poly.entity_id
_entity_poly.type
_entity_poly.pdbx_seq_one_letter_code
_entity_poly.pdbx_strand_id
1 'polypeptide(L)'
;MDWKKCEPIFNEQERYKLVRAIKWVDDVVENVPYQTKIEILDKFGCDICMHGAYMRISKICSTEKIAQDCTSLPKIVSPYTCGNTKYYLNTMRISQFSGGAVNLEPKPTDKIIYCPGNFDLFHIGHVDFLEQASKLGDYLIVGLYADKLAHFEAGEMGTVLRLEERMLSVLACRVSFTRISFIGKLMCFADSITSQ
;
A
#
# COMPACT_ATOMS: atom_id res chain seq x y z
N MET A 1 25.52 -17.52 0.66
CA MET A 1 25.11 -16.53 1.67
C MET A 1 23.91 -17.08 2.39
N ASP A 2 24.02 -17.31 3.70
CA ASP A 2 22.91 -17.77 4.53
C ASP A 2 22.03 -16.56 4.84
N TRP A 3 21.09 -16.25 3.92
CA TRP A 3 20.21 -15.07 3.99
C TRP A 3 19.41 -14.98 5.30
N LYS A 4 19.34 -16.08 6.05
CA LYS A 4 18.73 -16.19 7.38
C LYS A 4 19.52 -15.46 8.49
N LYS A 5 20.71 -14.93 8.20
CA LYS A 5 21.59 -14.25 9.16
C LYS A 5 21.73 -12.75 8.94
N CYS A 6 21.04 -12.17 7.97
CA CYS A 6 21.07 -10.73 7.75
C CYS A 6 20.05 -10.05 8.67
N GLU A 7 20.50 -9.09 9.47
CA GLU A 7 19.59 -8.23 10.22
C GLU A 7 18.79 -7.34 9.26
N PRO A 8 17.49 -7.12 9.52
CA PRO A 8 16.68 -6.21 8.73
C PRO A 8 17.23 -4.76 8.78
N ILE A 9 17.12 -4.03 7.67
CA ILE A 9 17.52 -2.61 7.59
C ILE A 9 16.66 -1.74 8.51
N PHE A 10 15.34 -1.96 8.51
CA PHE A 10 14.42 -1.27 9.40
C PHE A 10 14.26 -2.02 10.72
N ASN A 11 14.22 -1.28 11.82
CA ASN A 11 13.94 -1.85 13.12
C ASN A 11 12.51 -2.41 13.19
N GLU A 12 12.20 -3.20 14.23
CA GLU A 12 10.90 -3.86 14.32
C GLU A 12 9.73 -2.87 14.42
N GLN A 13 9.91 -1.79 15.17
CA GLN A 13 8.87 -0.77 15.37
C GLN A 13 8.53 -0.03 14.06
N GLU A 14 9.55 0.31 13.27
CA GLU A 14 9.41 0.91 11.94
C GLU A 14 8.64 -0.03 11.01
N ARG A 15 8.98 -1.32 11.02
CA ARG A 15 8.27 -2.33 10.22
C ARG A 15 6.81 -2.46 10.65
N TYR A 16 6.53 -2.53 11.95
CA TYR A 16 5.15 -2.61 12.44
C TYR A 16 4.34 -1.37 12.04
N LYS A 17 4.92 -0.18 12.20
CA LYS A 17 4.24 1.07 11.86
C LYS A 17 4.00 1.22 10.35
N LEU A 18 4.95 0.80 9.51
CA LEU A 18 4.77 0.72 8.07
C LEU A 18 3.61 -0.20 7.67
N VAL A 19 3.53 -1.40 8.25
CA VAL A 19 2.47 -2.37 7.94
C VAL A 19 1.11 -1.84 8.40
N ARG A 20 1.04 -1.21 9.58
CA ARG A 20 -0.19 -0.55 10.09
C ARG A 20 -0.67 0.59 9.20
N ALA A 21 0.24 1.26 8.51
CA ALA A 21 -0.08 2.36 7.62
C ALA A 21 -0.71 1.89 6.30
N ILE A 22 -0.68 0.58 5.98
CA ILE A 22 -1.30 0.05 4.76
C ILE A 22 -2.82 -0.02 4.96
N LYS A 23 -3.57 0.58 4.05
CA LYS A 23 -5.04 0.71 4.16
C LYS A 23 -5.83 -0.60 4.26
N TRP A 24 -5.29 -1.70 3.74
CA TRP A 24 -5.93 -3.02 3.80
C TRP A 24 -5.64 -3.77 5.10
N VAL A 25 -4.74 -3.25 5.92
CA VAL A 25 -4.38 -3.85 7.20
C VAL A 25 -5.27 -3.23 8.28
N ASP A 26 -6.01 -4.10 8.97
CA ASP A 26 -6.86 -3.70 10.10
C ASP A 26 -6.09 -3.70 11.42
N ASP A 27 -5.26 -4.72 11.65
CA ASP A 27 -4.44 -4.84 12.86
C ASP A 27 -3.09 -5.52 12.56
N VAL A 28 -2.08 -5.21 13.38
CA VAL A 28 -0.73 -5.77 13.28
C VAL A 28 -0.32 -6.38 14.61
N VAL A 29 -0.14 -7.70 14.57
CA VAL A 29 0.36 -8.49 15.69
C VAL A 29 1.89 -8.45 15.70
N GLU A 30 2.46 -7.97 16.79
CA GLU A 30 3.91 -7.87 16.99
C GLU A 30 4.51 -9.18 17.50
N ASN A 31 5.80 -9.40 17.23
CA ASN A 31 6.61 -10.51 17.76
C ASN A 31 6.04 -11.90 17.47
N VAL A 32 5.46 -12.08 16.28
CA VAL A 32 5.01 -13.39 15.81
C VAL A 32 6.20 -14.29 15.46
N PRO A 33 6.13 -15.61 15.77
CA PRO A 33 7.16 -16.55 15.38
C PRO A 33 7.26 -16.66 13.86
N TYR A 34 8.47 -16.96 13.38
CA TYR A 34 8.74 -17.10 11.94
C TYR A 34 7.87 -18.16 11.25
N GLN A 35 7.52 -19.23 11.96
CA GLN A 35 6.59 -20.25 11.49
C GLN A 35 5.22 -20.03 12.11
N THR A 36 4.19 -19.98 11.27
CA THR A 36 2.80 -19.86 11.72
C THR A 36 2.41 -21.06 12.58
N LYS A 37 1.99 -20.79 13.81
CA LYS A 37 1.44 -21.78 14.73
C LYS A 37 -0.08 -21.66 14.77
N ILE A 38 -0.76 -22.79 14.81
CA ILE A 38 -2.23 -22.86 14.90
C ILE A 38 -2.73 -22.11 16.14
N GLU A 39 -2.00 -22.20 17.26
CA GLU A 39 -2.31 -21.50 18.52
C GLU A 39 -2.50 -19.99 18.35
N ILE A 40 -1.72 -19.37 17.46
CA ILE A 40 -1.81 -17.93 17.19
C ILE A 40 -3.07 -17.65 16.38
N LEU A 41 -3.36 -18.48 15.39
CA LEU A 41 -4.54 -18.32 14.56
C LEU A 41 -5.83 -18.49 15.38
N ASP A 42 -5.87 -19.50 16.26
CA ASP A 42 -6.99 -19.72 17.20
C ASP A 42 -7.14 -18.54 18.17
N LYS A 43 -6.03 -18.00 18.68
CA LYS A 43 -6.03 -16.84 19.58
C LYS A 43 -6.68 -15.62 18.96
N PHE A 44 -6.50 -15.41 17.66
CA PHE A 44 -7.08 -14.29 16.92
C PHE A 44 -8.37 -14.67 16.16
N GLY A 45 -8.85 -15.91 16.30
CA GLY A 45 -10.06 -16.39 15.61
C GLY A 45 -9.94 -16.33 14.09
N CYS A 46 -8.74 -16.55 13.53
CA CYS A 46 -8.53 -16.47 12.09
C CYS A 46 -9.06 -17.71 11.37
N ASP A 47 -9.97 -17.55 10.41
CA ASP A 47 -10.49 -18.67 9.61
C ASP A 47 -9.48 -19.19 8.58
N ILE A 48 -8.64 -18.28 8.07
CA ILE A 48 -7.76 -18.47 6.92
C ILE A 48 -6.38 -17.85 7.20
N CYS A 49 -5.31 -18.60 6.96
CA CYS A 49 -3.95 -18.08 6.88
C CYS A 49 -3.48 -18.05 5.42
N MET A 50 -2.82 -16.96 5.01
CA MET A 50 -2.28 -16.77 3.66
C MET A 50 -0.76 -16.55 3.71
N HIS A 51 -0.02 -17.23 2.83
CA HIS A 51 1.44 -17.11 2.69
C HIS A 51 1.86 -16.73 1.25
N GLY A 52 3.07 -16.14 1.11
CA GLY A 52 3.61 -15.67 -0.16
C GLY A 52 4.27 -16.77 -1.03
N ALA A 53 4.24 -16.55 -2.36
CA ALA A 53 4.63 -17.40 -3.51
C ALA A 53 3.50 -18.24 -4.13
N TYR A 54 2.54 -18.68 -3.32
CA TYR A 54 1.26 -19.20 -3.77
C TYR A 54 0.28 -18.75 -2.69
N MET A 55 -0.74 -17.92 -2.99
CA MET A 55 -1.79 -17.60 -1.99
C MET A 55 -2.52 -18.89 -1.61
N ARG A 56 -1.85 -19.70 -0.79
CA ARG A 56 -2.36 -20.95 -0.23
C ARG A 56 -3.21 -20.50 0.92
N ILE A 57 -4.49 -20.73 0.75
CA ILE A 57 -5.43 -20.62 1.84
C ILE A 57 -5.25 -21.89 2.66
N SER A 58 -4.79 -21.76 3.89
CA SER A 58 -4.86 -22.84 4.87
C SER A 58 -6.11 -22.61 5.71
N LYS A 59 -7.11 -23.48 5.57
CA LYS A 59 -8.27 -23.51 6.45
C LYS A 59 -7.92 -24.27 7.72
N ILE A 60 -8.29 -23.73 8.86
CA ILE A 60 -8.08 -24.39 10.16
C ILE A 60 -9.27 -25.33 10.39
N CYS A 61 -9.01 -26.64 10.41
CA CYS A 61 -10.01 -27.63 10.78
C CYS A 61 -9.69 -28.16 12.18
N SER A 62 -10.70 -28.20 13.05
CA SER A 62 -10.56 -28.47 14.49
C SER A 62 -10.10 -29.89 14.84
N THR A 63 -10.04 -30.84 13.91
CA THR A 63 -9.78 -32.26 14.24
C THR A 63 -8.43 -32.81 13.83
N GLU A 64 -7.61 -32.12 13.02
CA GLU A 64 -6.27 -32.60 12.70
C GLU A 64 -5.31 -31.41 12.61
N LYS A 65 -4.33 -31.37 13.54
CA LYS A 65 -3.27 -30.35 13.66
C LYS A 65 -2.28 -30.37 12.49
N ILE A 66 -2.77 -30.22 11.27
CA ILE A 66 -1.99 -30.05 10.05
C ILE A 66 -2.76 -29.04 9.21
N ALA A 67 -2.10 -27.94 8.80
CA ALA A 67 -2.58 -27.12 7.71
C ALA A 67 -2.62 -28.01 6.46
N GLN A 68 -3.71 -28.74 6.22
CA GLN A 68 -3.90 -29.42 4.96
C GLN A 68 -3.94 -28.32 3.90
N ASP A 69 -2.98 -28.35 2.97
CA ASP A 69 -3.01 -27.52 1.76
C ASP A 69 -4.44 -27.61 1.21
N CYS A 70 -5.21 -26.54 1.29
CA CYS A 70 -6.56 -26.52 0.72
C CYS A 70 -6.41 -26.36 -0.78
N THR A 71 -5.98 -27.42 -1.47
CA THR A 71 -5.91 -27.54 -2.92
C THR A 71 -7.27 -27.38 -3.59
N SER A 72 -8.36 -27.37 -2.81
CA SER A 72 -9.74 -27.14 -3.24
C SER A 72 -10.13 -25.66 -3.36
N LEU A 73 -9.34 -24.72 -2.80
CA LEU A 73 -9.64 -23.30 -2.89
C LEU A 73 -9.04 -22.70 -4.16
N PRO A 74 -9.71 -21.69 -4.77
CA PRO A 74 -9.21 -21.06 -5.99
C PRO A 74 -7.81 -20.52 -5.70
N LYS A 75 -6.82 -20.98 -6.48
CA LYS A 75 -5.48 -20.40 -6.47
C LYS A 75 -5.59 -18.97 -6.97
N ILE A 76 -5.66 -18.03 -6.04
CA ILE A 76 -5.48 -16.63 -6.37
C ILE A 76 -3.98 -16.49 -6.64
N VAL A 77 -3.62 -16.29 -7.90
CA VAL A 77 -2.23 -16.05 -8.29
C VAL A 77 -2.05 -14.56 -8.44
N SER A 78 -1.17 -13.97 -7.63
CA SER A 78 -0.74 -12.61 -7.87
C SER A 78 0.23 -12.64 -9.06
N PRO A 79 0.03 -11.81 -10.09
CA PRO A 79 0.97 -11.72 -11.20
C PRO A 79 2.35 -11.19 -10.79
N TYR A 80 2.50 -10.73 -9.54
CA TYR A 80 3.74 -10.12 -9.02
C TYR A 80 4.57 -11.06 -8.14
N THR A 81 3.99 -12.15 -7.61
CA THR A 81 4.75 -13.12 -6.79
C THR A 81 5.65 -14.03 -7.64
N CYS A 82 5.57 -13.93 -8.97
CA CYS A 82 6.33 -14.69 -9.94
C CYS A 82 7.21 -13.79 -10.82
N GLY A 83 8.35 -13.32 -10.28
CA GLY A 83 9.55 -12.89 -11.01
C GLY A 83 9.48 -11.63 -11.91
N ASN A 84 10.44 -10.71 -11.71
CA ASN A 84 10.84 -9.58 -12.55
C ASN A 84 9.73 -8.91 -13.40
N THR A 85 8.66 -8.45 -12.75
CA THR A 85 7.64 -7.65 -13.42
C THR A 85 8.18 -6.26 -13.72
N LYS A 86 8.30 -5.91 -15.02
CA LYS A 86 8.27 -4.52 -15.45
C LYS A 86 6.91 -3.94 -15.04
N TYR A 87 6.90 -2.91 -14.20
CA TYR A 87 5.67 -2.32 -13.71
C TYR A 87 4.98 -1.51 -14.82
N TYR A 88 3.73 -1.86 -15.15
CA TYR A 88 2.88 -1.12 -16.08
C TYR A 88 1.67 -0.58 -15.33
N LEU A 89 1.49 0.74 -15.33
CA LEU A 89 0.30 1.36 -14.77
C LEU A 89 -0.90 1.10 -15.69
N ASN A 90 -2.02 0.72 -15.11
CA ASN A 90 -3.30 0.67 -15.80
C ASN A 90 -4.39 1.25 -14.88
N THR A 91 -5.50 1.65 -15.48
CA THR A 91 -6.65 2.24 -14.76
C THR A 91 -7.20 1.30 -13.69
N MET A 92 -7.20 0.00 -13.95
CA MET A 92 -7.65 -1.02 -12.99
C MET A 92 -6.80 -1.04 -11.71
N ARG A 93 -5.47 -0.91 -11.83
CA ARG A 93 -4.56 -0.85 -10.68
C ARG A 93 -4.79 0.41 -9.86
N ILE A 94 -4.93 1.56 -10.52
CA ILE A 94 -5.25 2.81 -9.82
C ILE A 94 -6.56 2.65 -9.06
N SER A 95 -7.59 2.10 -9.70
CA SER A 95 -8.90 1.85 -9.07
C SER A 95 -8.83 0.89 -7.87
N GLN A 96 -8.06 -0.20 -7.98
CA GLN A 96 -7.82 -1.14 -6.87
C GLN A 96 -7.12 -0.44 -5.69
N PHE A 97 -6.10 0.36 -5.98
CA PHE A 97 -5.32 1.09 -4.98
C PHE A 97 -6.01 2.37 -4.49
N SER A 98 -7.06 2.82 -5.13
CA SER A 98 -7.81 3.99 -4.68
C SER A 98 -9.04 3.64 -3.83
N GLY A 99 -9.35 2.34 -3.71
CA GLY A 99 -10.28 1.82 -2.69
C GLY A 99 -11.73 2.31 -2.83
N GLY A 100 -12.15 2.72 -4.04
CA GLY A 100 -13.49 3.28 -4.27
C GLY A 100 -13.75 4.65 -3.62
N ALA A 101 -12.86 5.13 -2.74
CA ALA A 101 -12.95 6.39 -2.02
C ALA A 101 -12.55 7.63 -2.85
N VAL A 102 -12.22 7.45 -4.14
CA VAL A 102 -11.83 8.53 -5.08
C VAL A 102 -12.90 9.59 -5.25
N ASN A 103 -14.15 9.28 -4.90
CA ASN A 103 -15.29 10.14 -5.20
C ASN A 103 -15.80 10.97 -4.00
N LEU A 104 -15.06 11.02 -2.88
CA LEU A 104 -15.36 12.01 -1.85
C LEU A 104 -14.72 13.34 -2.28
N GLU A 105 -15.51 14.17 -2.93
CA GLU A 105 -15.15 15.56 -3.15
C GLU A 105 -15.10 16.28 -1.79
N PRO A 106 -14.12 17.17 -1.56
CA PRO A 106 -14.06 17.93 -0.33
C PRO A 106 -15.34 18.75 -0.23
N LYS A 107 -15.99 18.72 0.93
CA LYS A 107 -17.15 19.59 1.16
C LYS A 107 -16.64 21.03 1.22
N PRO A 108 -17.47 22.02 0.85
CA PRO A 108 -17.07 23.43 0.92
C PRO A 108 -16.62 23.91 2.32
N THR A 109 -16.95 23.15 3.37
CA THR A 109 -16.60 23.41 4.78
C THR A 109 -15.28 22.77 5.21
N ASP A 110 -14.75 21.83 4.44
CA ASP A 110 -13.61 20.99 4.85
C ASP A 110 -12.29 21.75 4.70
N LYS A 111 -11.39 21.63 5.68
CA LYS A 111 -10.06 22.22 5.60
C LYS A 111 -9.14 21.37 4.73
N ILE A 112 -8.83 21.86 3.53
CA ILE A 112 -7.98 21.17 2.56
C ILE A 112 -6.50 21.43 2.86
N ILE A 113 -5.73 20.35 2.99
CA ILE A 113 -4.28 20.35 3.17
C ILE A 113 -3.63 19.81 1.90
N TYR A 114 -2.61 20.51 1.39
CA TYR A 114 -1.85 20.10 0.21
C TYR A 114 -0.39 19.80 0.58
N CYS A 115 0.09 18.61 0.22
CA CYS A 115 1.44 18.12 0.52
C CYS A 115 2.15 17.71 -0.79
N PRO A 116 2.96 18.59 -1.40
CA PRO A 116 3.78 18.23 -2.55
C PRO A 116 5.07 17.50 -2.12
N GLY A 117 5.55 16.56 -2.94
CA GLY A 117 6.82 15.89 -2.70
C GLY A 117 7.17 14.79 -3.70
N ASN A 118 8.36 14.22 -3.54
CA ASN A 118 8.81 13.06 -4.33
C ASN A 118 8.15 11.76 -3.85
N PHE A 119 8.09 11.52 -2.54
CA PHE A 119 7.60 10.26 -1.96
C PHE A 119 8.25 9.00 -2.58
N ASP A 120 9.54 9.10 -2.87
CA ASP A 120 10.34 7.98 -3.38
C ASP A 120 10.68 6.99 -2.26
N LEU A 121 10.83 5.71 -2.60
CA LEU A 121 11.04 4.61 -1.65
C LEU A 121 10.20 4.77 -0.36
N PHE A 122 8.87 4.78 -0.52
CA PHE A 122 7.93 5.15 0.53
C PHE A 122 8.22 4.45 1.88
N HIS A 123 8.70 5.23 2.84
CA HIS A 123 9.21 4.77 4.13
C HIS A 123 8.48 5.45 5.29
N ILE A 124 8.86 5.09 6.53
CA ILE A 124 8.12 5.50 7.72
C ILE A 124 8.03 7.01 7.91
N GLY A 125 9.10 7.75 7.59
CA GLY A 125 9.08 9.22 7.60
C GLY A 125 7.94 9.83 6.76
N HIS A 126 7.59 9.25 5.60
CA HIS A 126 6.45 9.74 4.82
C HIS A 126 5.11 9.44 5.49
N VAL A 127 4.98 8.28 6.13
CA VAL A 127 3.78 7.92 6.90
C VAL A 127 3.58 8.94 8.03
N ASP A 128 4.62 9.20 8.82
CA ASP A 128 4.56 10.10 9.97
C ASP A 128 4.23 11.53 9.55
N PHE A 129 4.82 11.99 8.45
CA PHE A 129 4.52 13.28 7.86
C PHE A 129 3.06 13.39 7.43
N LEU A 130 2.54 12.41 6.67
CA LEU A 130 1.16 12.41 6.20
C LEU A 130 0.16 12.27 7.35
N GLU A 131 0.50 11.53 8.40
CA GLU A 131 -0.31 11.40 9.62
C GLU A 131 -0.38 12.70 10.42
N GLN A 132 0.71 13.46 10.47
CA GLN A 132 0.69 14.79 11.08
C GLN A 132 -0.08 15.78 10.22
N ALA A 133 0.08 15.73 8.90
CA ALA A 133 -0.65 16.58 7.96
C ALA A 133 -2.17 16.32 8.01
N SER A 134 -2.60 15.06 8.12
CA SER A 134 -4.01 14.70 8.21
C SER A 134 -4.67 15.14 9.52
N LYS A 135 -3.90 15.40 10.59
CA LYS A 135 -4.45 15.97 11.83
C LYS A 135 -4.74 17.47 11.73
N LEU A 136 -4.17 18.15 10.73
CA LEU A 136 -4.29 19.60 10.58
C LEU A 136 -5.50 20.05 9.74
N GLY A 137 -6.19 19.13 9.08
CA GLY A 137 -7.37 19.42 8.27
C GLY A 137 -8.17 18.16 7.95
N ASP A 138 -9.25 18.34 7.20
CA ASP A 138 -10.25 17.30 6.95
C ASP A 138 -10.03 16.57 5.62
N TYR A 139 -9.25 17.17 4.70
CA TYR A 139 -8.98 16.62 3.37
C TYR A 139 -7.51 16.78 2.99
N LEU A 140 -6.83 15.70 2.62
CA LEU A 140 -5.39 15.69 2.33
C LEU A 140 -5.09 15.35 0.87
N ILE A 141 -4.59 16.35 0.14
CA ILE A 141 -4.15 16.23 -1.26
C ILE A 141 -2.64 16.04 -1.28
N VAL A 142 -2.17 14.94 -1.87
CA VAL A 142 -0.74 14.68 -2.04
C VAL A 142 -0.35 14.94 -3.49
N GLY A 143 0.58 15.87 -3.69
CA GLY A 143 1.16 16.18 -5.00
C GLY A 143 2.44 15.37 -5.23
N LEU A 144 2.50 14.63 -6.35
CA LEU A 144 3.69 13.89 -6.75
C LEU A 144 4.44 14.63 -7.85
N TYR A 145 5.73 14.90 -7.63
CA TYR A 145 6.57 15.46 -8.68
C TYR A 145 6.80 14.45 -9.80
N ALA A 146 6.75 14.92 -11.05
CA ALA A 146 7.09 14.10 -12.20
C ALA A 146 8.57 13.76 -12.19
N ASP A 147 8.94 12.56 -12.66
CA ASP A 147 10.33 12.08 -12.64
C ASP A 147 11.30 13.10 -13.26
N LYS A 148 10.90 13.74 -14.37
CA LYS A 148 11.67 14.80 -15.02
C LYS A 148 12.01 15.94 -14.06
N LEU A 149 11.04 16.45 -13.31
CA LEU A 149 11.24 17.56 -12.38
C LEU A 149 12.11 17.14 -11.19
N ALA A 150 11.91 15.92 -10.68
CA ALA A 150 12.69 15.39 -9.56
C ALA A 150 14.19 15.24 -9.89
N HIS A 151 14.55 14.98 -11.15
CA HIS A 151 15.94 14.94 -11.60
C HIS A 151 16.61 16.32 -11.67
N PHE A 152 15.85 17.40 -11.92
CA PHE A 152 16.42 18.70 -12.22
C PHE A 152 16.72 19.56 -10.99
N GLU A 153 15.98 19.40 -9.89
CA GLU A 153 16.15 20.29 -8.73
C GLU A 153 17.42 20.00 -7.91
N ALA A 154 18.03 18.82 -8.03
CA ALA A 154 19.08 18.39 -7.10
C ALA A 154 20.45 18.08 -7.72
N GLY A 155 20.60 17.93 -9.05
CA GLY A 155 21.89 17.52 -9.65
C GLY A 155 22.41 16.15 -9.17
N GLU A 156 21.61 15.41 -8.41
CA GLU A 156 21.89 14.11 -7.82
C GLU A 156 21.16 12.99 -8.58
N MET A 157 21.48 11.74 -8.23
CA MET A 157 20.72 10.58 -8.71
C MET A 157 19.23 10.82 -8.40
N GLY A 158 18.38 10.86 -9.41
CA GLY A 158 16.96 11.12 -9.19
C GLY A 158 16.24 9.91 -8.61
N THR A 159 14.91 9.90 -8.72
CA THR A 159 14.07 8.92 -8.03
C THR A 159 14.36 7.48 -8.47
N VAL A 160 14.46 6.58 -7.50
CA VAL A 160 14.63 5.14 -7.70
C VAL A 160 13.36 4.54 -8.30
N LEU A 161 12.20 4.93 -7.77
CA LEU A 161 10.89 4.52 -8.28
C LEU A 161 10.35 5.55 -9.29
N ARG A 162 9.70 5.06 -10.34
CA ARG A 162 9.00 5.93 -11.29
C ARG A 162 7.75 6.54 -10.68
N LEU A 163 7.25 7.61 -11.29
CA LEU A 163 6.04 8.31 -10.86
C LEU A 163 4.86 7.36 -10.61
N GLU A 164 4.68 6.36 -11.47
CA GLU A 164 3.55 5.43 -11.36
C GLU A 164 3.68 4.45 -10.19
N GLU A 165 4.91 4.08 -9.82
CA GLU A 165 5.19 3.21 -8.67
C GLU A 165 5.05 3.99 -7.36
N ARG A 166 5.51 5.26 -7.36
CA ARG A 166 5.33 6.19 -6.24
C ARG A 166 3.85 6.50 -6.02
N MET A 167 3.09 6.65 -7.09
CA MET A 167 1.63 6.84 -7.05
C MET A 167 0.95 5.69 -6.29
N LEU A 168 1.24 4.44 -6.64
CA LEU A 168 0.66 3.31 -5.90
C LEU A 168 1.11 3.24 -4.45
N SER A 169 2.36 3.57 -4.18
CA SER A 169 2.92 3.56 -2.82
C SER A 169 2.17 4.54 -1.91
N VAL A 170 1.90 5.75 -2.40
CA VAL A 170 1.10 6.74 -1.67
C VAL A 170 -0.38 6.35 -1.57
N LEU A 171 -0.96 5.77 -2.62
CA LEU A 171 -2.36 5.30 -2.61
C LEU A 171 -2.59 4.12 -1.65
N ALA A 172 -1.56 3.31 -1.38
CA ALA A 172 -1.67 2.19 -0.44
C ALA A 172 -1.72 2.65 1.03
N CYS A 173 -1.28 3.88 1.31
CA CYS A 173 -1.30 4.42 2.67
C CYS A 173 -2.74 4.67 3.15
N ARG A 174 -3.00 4.48 4.44
CA ARG A 174 -4.32 4.60 5.06
C ARG A 174 -4.72 6.06 5.30
N VAL A 175 -3.73 6.91 5.57
CA VAL A 175 -3.95 8.35 5.86
C VAL A 175 -4.21 9.18 4.60
N SER A 176 -4.02 8.61 3.41
CA SER A 176 -4.31 9.26 2.13
C SER A 176 -5.78 9.10 1.75
N PHE A 177 -6.64 9.99 2.26
CA PHE A 177 -7.89 10.36 1.56
C PHE A 177 -7.52 11.20 0.32
N THR A 178 -6.90 10.57 -0.67
CA THR A 178 -6.12 11.31 -1.68
C THR A 178 -6.77 11.27 -3.06
N ARG A 179 -7.17 12.46 -3.53
CA ARG A 179 -7.25 12.75 -4.96
C ARG A 179 -5.83 13.09 -5.45
N ILE A 180 -5.31 12.30 -6.39
CA ILE A 180 -4.01 12.56 -7.00
C ILE A 180 -4.21 13.56 -8.13
N SER A 181 -3.65 14.76 -7.96
CA SER A 181 -3.67 15.82 -8.95
C SER A 181 -2.28 15.97 -9.56
N PHE A 182 -2.14 15.68 -10.85
CA PHE A 182 -0.88 15.87 -11.58
C PHE A 182 -0.76 17.33 -12.02
N ILE A 183 0.25 18.04 -11.53
CA ILE A 183 0.63 19.34 -12.06
C ILE A 183 1.36 19.09 -13.40
N GLY A 184 0.60 19.07 -14.50
CA GLY A 184 1.15 18.91 -15.85
C GLY A 184 0.21 18.28 -16.90
N LYS A 185 -0.89 17.66 -16.50
CA LYS A 185 -2.04 17.31 -17.37
C LYS A 185 -3.21 16.91 -16.49
N LEU A 186 -4.29 17.67 -16.61
CA LEU A 186 -5.59 17.38 -16.04
C LEU A 186 -6.06 16.00 -16.59
N MET A 187 -5.97 14.94 -15.79
CA MET A 187 -6.88 13.81 -15.93
C MET A 187 -7.96 14.00 -14.87
N CYS A 188 -8.88 14.94 -15.14
CA CYS A 188 -10.20 14.92 -14.54
C CYS A 188 -10.88 13.62 -14.98
N PHE A 189 -11.09 12.70 -14.04
CA PHE A 189 -11.90 11.50 -14.26
C PHE A 189 -13.41 11.79 -14.09
N ALA A 190 -13.83 13.03 -14.34
CA ALA A 190 -15.20 13.50 -14.18
C ALA A 190 -15.58 14.44 -15.34
N ASP A 191 -15.42 13.98 -16.58
CA ASP A 191 -16.03 14.61 -17.76
C ASP A 191 -16.44 13.49 -18.74
N SER A 192 -17.51 12.75 -18.44
CA SER A 192 -18.20 11.92 -19.44
C SER A 192 -19.57 11.41 -18.99
N ILE A 193 -20.39 12.21 -18.28
CA ILE A 193 -21.84 11.96 -18.22
C ILE A 193 -22.57 13.31 -18.03
N THR A 194 -22.71 14.09 -19.11
CA THR A 194 -23.89 14.92 -19.45
C THR A 194 -23.56 15.81 -20.64
N SER A 195 -23.83 15.30 -21.84
CA SER A 195 -24.14 16.12 -23.01
C SER A 195 -24.97 15.29 -23.99
N GLN A 196 -26.24 15.13 -23.65
CA GLN A 196 -27.36 15.04 -24.59
C GLN A 196 -28.43 16.01 -24.11
#